data_AF-A0A2G1NZ32-F1
#
_entry.id   AF-A0A2G1NZ32-F1
#
_cell.length_a   1.000
_cell.length_b   1.000
_cell.length_c   1.000
_cell.angle_alpha   90.00
_cell.angle_beta   90.00
_cell.angle_gamma   90.00
#
_symmetry.space_group_name_H-M   'P 1'
#
loop_
_entity.id
_entity.type
_entity.pdbx_description
1 polymer ?
#
loop_
_entity_poly.entity_id
_entity_poly.type
_entity_poly.pdbx_seq_one_letter_code
_entity_poly.pdbx_strand_id
1 'polypeptide(L)'
;MSVETFIVQLHDPLTTNKVEALTKAVVLRGGRIELVANKGAFVVSIDHVFSDELRAMPIVKLIGGVGIRKRSVPLIKKSSYQEKN
;
A
#
# COMPACT_ATOMS: atom_id res chain seq x y z
N MET A 1 -2.81 -11.08 -17.08
CA MET A 1 -3.37 -10.82 -15.73
C MET A 1 -3.18 -9.34 -15.44
N SER A 2 -4.24 -8.64 -15.01
CA SER A 2 -4.11 -7.26 -14.57
C SER A 2 -3.44 -7.21 -13.20
N VAL A 3 -2.41 -6.37 -13.07
CA VAL A 3 -1.76 -6.07 -11.80
C VAL A 3 -2.44 -4.83 -11.23
N GLU A 4 -2.85 -4.92 -9.96
CA GLU A 4 -3.48 -3.82 -9.23
C GLU A 4 -2.68 -3.51 -7.97
N THR A 5 -2.84 -2.30 -7.45
CA THR A 5 -2.15 -1.86 -6.24
C THR A 5 -3.05 -2.06 -5.02
N PHE A 6 -2.52 -2.71 -4.00
CA PHE A 6 -3.18 -3.02 -2.74
C PHE A 6 -2.39 -2.47 -1.55
N ILE A 7 -3.10 -2.12 -0.48
CA ILE A 7 -2.49 -1.94 0.85
C ILE A 7 -2.66 -3.25 1.62
N VAL A 8 -1.56 -3.76 2.14
CA VAL A 8 -1.50 -4.95 3.00
C VAL A 8 -1.04 -4.52 4.39
N GLN A 9 -1.82 -4.83 5.41
CA GLN A 9 -1.44 -4.63 6.81
C GLN A 9 -1.09 -5.98 7.43
N LEU A 10 0.05 -6.06 8.12
CA LEU A 10 0.42 -7.24 8.90
C LEU A 10 -0.14 -7.17 10.33
N HIS A 11 -0.34 -8.34 10.93
CA HIS A 11 -0.72 -8.49 12.33
C HIS A 11 0.43 -8.13 13.28
N ASP A 12 0.10 -7.39 14.35
CA ASP A 12 0.99 -7.15 15.47
C ASP A 12 1.25 -8.44 16.29
N PRO A 13 2.39 -8.55 16.99
CA PRO A 13 3.54 -7.66 16.89
C PRO A 13 4.25 -7.82 15.54
N LEU A 14 4.74 -6.72 14.99
CA LEU A 14 5.52 -6.74 13.76
C LEU A 14 6.93 -7.29 14.07
N THR A 15 7.29 -8.38 13.40
CA THR A 15 8.63 -8.98 13.50
C THR A 15 9.31 -8.95 12.14
N THR A 16 10.64 -8.92 12.13
CA THR A 16 11.43 -8.97 10.89
C THR A 16 11.04 -10.17 10.03
N ASN A 17 10.84 -11.34 10.66
CA ASN A 17 10.42 -12.56 9.96
C ASN A 17 9.08 -12.41 9.23
N LYS A 18 8.09 -11.70 9.80
CA LYS A 18 6.80 -11.45 9.14
C LYS A 18 6.97 -10.54 7.92
N VAL A 19 7.81 -9.51 8.03
CA VAL A 19 8.11 -8.58 6.94
C VAL A 19 8.86 -9.28 5.81
N GLU A 20 9.87 -10.09 6.14
CA GLU A 20 10.63 -10.89 5.17
C GLU A 20 9.74 -11.93 4.49
N ALA A 21 8.87 -12.61 5.24
CA ALA A 21 7.94 -13.59 4.68
C ALA A 21 7.00 -12.95 3.66
N LEU A 22 6.40 -11.80 3.98
CA LEU A 22 5.57 -11.05 3.03
C LEU A 22 6.38 -10.62 1.81
N THR A 23 7.55 -10.01 2.01
CA THR A 23 8.41 -9.51 0.94
C THR A 23 8.81 -10.62 -0.02
N LYS A 24 9.23 -11.77 0.53
CA LYS A 24 9.59 -12.94 -0.25
C LYS A 24 8.40 -13.50 -1.02
N ALA A 25 7.22 -13.60 -0.39
CA ALA A 25 6.01 -14.07 -1.06
C ALA A 25 5.63 -13.18 -2.25
N VAL A 26 5.68 -11.85 -2.06
CA VAL A 26 5.37 -10.88 -3.12
C VAL A 26 6.34 -11.01 -4.29
N VAL A 27 7.65 -11.04 -4.02
CA VAL A 27 8.67 -11.13 -5.08
C VAL A 27 8.61 -12.48 -5.81
N LEU A 28 8.44 -13.60 -5.09
CA LEU A 28 8.36 -14.93 -5.70
C LEU A 28 7.17 -15.08 -6.67
N ARG A 29 6.08 -14.35 -6.43
CA ARG A 29 4.90 -14.32 -7.30
C ARG A 29 4.98 -13.27 -8.40
N GLY A 30 6.13 -12.60 -8.56
CA GLY A 30 6.34 -11.56 -9.57
C GLY A 30 5.67 -10.22 -9.25
N GLY A 31 5.16 -10.06 -8.02
CA GLY A 31 4.64 -8.80 -7.52
C GLY A 31 5.74 -7.82 -7.13
N ARG A 32 5.34 -6.59 -6.75
CA ARG A 32 6.26 -5.53 -6.33
C ARG A 32 5.82 -4.93 -5.00
N ILE A 33 6.78 -4.64 -4.12
CA ILE A 33 6.56 -3.75 -2.99
C ILE A 33 6.91 -2.34 -3.44
N GLU A 34 5.90 -1.48 -3.51
CA GLU A 34 6.05 -0.07 -3.92
C GLU A 34 6.48 0.81 -2.75
N LEU A 35 5.95 0.52 -1.56
CA LEU A 35 6.21 1.29 -0.35
C LEU A 35 6.10 0.41 0.90
N VAL A 36 7.07 0.57 1.80
CA VAL A 36 6.98 0.09 3.18
C VAL A 36 6.55 1.27 4.05
N ALA A 37 5.32 1.22 4.55
CA ALA A 37 4.77 2.25 5.43
C ALA A 37 4.97 1.87 6.91
N ASN A 38 4.88 2.88 7.78
CA ASN A 38 5.06 2.68 9.22
C ASN A 38 4.03 1.69 9.78
N LYS A 39 4.41 0.97 10.84
CA LYS A 39 3.56 0.03 11.59
C LYS A 39 3.08 -1.18 10.77
N GLY A 40 3.89 -1.68 9.84
CA GLY A 40 3.63 -2.96 9.16
C GLY A 40 2.59 -2.89 8.05
N ALA A 41 2.36 -1.71 7.49
CA ALA A 41 1.56 -1.51 6.28
C ALA A 41 2.48 -1.48 5.05
N PHE A 42 2.04 -2.11 3.96
CA PHE A 42 2.79 -2.22 2.70
C PHE A 42 1.88 -1.84 1.55
N VAL A 43 2.41 -1.10 0.59
CA VAL A 43 1.76 -0.92 -0.71
C VAL A 43 2.40 -1.90 -1.68
N VAL A 44 1.59 -2.77 -2.26
CA VAL A 44 2.05 -3.84 -3.15
C VAL A 44 1.28 -3.83 -4.45
N SER A 45 1.97 -4.10 -5.56
CA SER A 45 1.38 -4.30 -6.88
C SER A 45 1.38 -5.79 -7.20
N ILE A 46 0.20 -6.40 -7.27
CA ILE A 46 0.01 -7.85 -7.44
C ILE A 46 -1.22 -8.15 -8.30
N ASP A 47 -1.34 -9.38 -8.80
CA ASP A 47 -2.59 -9.82 -9.45
C ASP A 47 -3.69 -10.18 -8.44
N HIS A 48 -4.92 -10.30 -8.94
CA HIS A 48 -6.09 -10.59 -8.13
C HIS A 48 -6.05 -11.98 -7.47
N VAL A 49 -5.43 -12.98 -8.11
CA VAL A 49 -5.31 -14.34 -7.56
C VAL A 49 -4.46 -14.30 -6.30
N PHE A 50 -3.30 -13.63 -6.38
CA PHE A 50 -2.42 -13.49 -5.24
C PHE A 50 -2.98 -12.57 -4.15
N SER A 51 -3.83 -11.59 -4.51
CA SER A 51 -4.56 -10.77 -3.53
C SER A 51 -5.46 -11.60 -2.61
N ASP A 52 -6.19 -12.56 -3.18
CA ASP A 52 -7.04 -13.47 -2.40
C ASP A 52 -6.21 -14.45 -1.55
N GLU A 53 -5.07 -14.93 -2.06
CA GLU A 53 -4.12 -15.73 -1.28
C GLU A 53 -3.54 -14.95 -0.09
N LEU A 54 -3.13 -13.70 -0.29
CA LEU A 54 -2.63 -12.84 0.79
C LEU A 54 -3.70 -12.59 1.85
N ARG A 55 -4.97 -12.45 1.46
CA ARG A 55 -6.08 -12.32 2.42
C ARG A 55 -6.21 -13.52 3.34
N ALA A 56 -5.86 -14.72 2.86
CA ALA A 56 -5.90 -15.96 3.64
C ALA A 56 -4.63 -16.19 4.49
N MET A 57 -3.57 -15.39 4.34
CA MET A 57 -2.33 -15.58 5.09
C MET A 57 -2.50 -15.19 6.57
N PRO A 58 -2.08 -16.04 7.53
CA PRO A 58 -2.21 -15.75 8.96
C PRO A 58 -1.46 -14.50 9.45
N ILE A 59 -0.44 -14.05 8.71
CA ILE A 59 0.34 -12.86 9.04
C ILE A 59 -0.34 -11.57 8.57
N VAL A 60 -1.29 -11.65 7.63
CA VAL A 60 -1.99 -10.50 7.04
C VAL A 60 -3.25 -10.22 7.85
N LYS A 61 -3.32 -9.00 8.39
CA LYS A 61 -4.48 -8.48 9.12
C LYS A 61 -5.55 -7.95 8.19
N LEU A 62 -5.15 -7.25 7.14
CA LEU A 62 -6.08 -6.74 6.13
C LEU A 62 -5.38 -6.58 4.78
N ILE A 63 -6.17 -6.69 3.72
CA ILE A 63 -5.81 -6.27 2.37
C ILE A 63 -6.95 -5.45 1.79
N GLY A 64 -6.63 -4.27 1.28
CA GLY A 64 -7.59 -3.37 0.65
C GLY A 64 -7.07 -2.90 -0.70
N GLY A 65 -7.91 -2.95 -1.73
CA GLY A 65 -7.59 -2.36 -3.03
C GLY A 65 -7.42 -0.86 -2.90
N VAL A 66 -6.32 -0.32 -3.43
CA VAL A 66 -6.12 1.13 -3.49
C VAL A 66 -6.83 1.64 -4.72
N GLY A 67 -8.15 1.80 -4.63
CA GLY A 67 -8.83 2.73 -5.52
C GLY A 67 -8.32 4.13 -5.19
N ILE A 68 -7.25 4.61 -5.83
CA ILE A 68 -6.89 6.03 -5.78
C ILE A 68 -8.01 6.77 -6.50
N ARG A 69 -9.13 7.03 -5.80
CA ARG A 69 -10.00 8.12 -6.20
C ARG A 69 -9.09 9.34 -6.15
N LYS A 70 -8.85 9.98 -7.30
CA LYS A 70 -8.19 11.29 -7.35
C LYS A 70 -8.83 12.16 -6.27
N ARG A 71 -8.13 12.36 -5.16
CA ARG A 71 -8.57 13.30 -4.13
C ARG A 71 -8.59 14.64 -4.84
N SER A 72 -9.74 15.30 -4.91
CA SER A 72 -9.79 16.71 -5.30
C SER A 72 -9.10 17.50 -4.19
N VAL A 73 -7.77 17.55 -4.21
CA VAL A 73 -7.01 18.45 -3.35
C VAL A 73 -7.41 19.86 -3.78
N PRO A 74 -8.03 20.67 -2.92
CA PRO A 74 -8.33 22.04 -3.27
C PRO A 74 -7.03 22.74 -3.65
N LEU A 75 -6.99 23.35 -4.84
CA LEU A 75 -5.86 24.18 -5.24
C LEU A 75 -5.74 25.32 -4.22
N ILE A 76 -4.66 25.33 -3.44
CA ILE A 76 -4.33 26.47 -2.58
C ILE A 76 -3.98 27.62 -3.54
N LYS A 77 -4.94 28.49 -3.82
CA LYS A 77 -4.69 29.74 -4.54
C LYS A 77 -3.83 30.60 -3.62
N LYS A 78 -2.63 30.98 -4.07
CA LYS A 78 -1.86 32.05 -3.40
C LYS A 78 -2.76 33.28 -3.30
N SER A 79 -3.00 33.75 -2.08
CA SER A 79 -3.60 35.07 -1.88
C SER A 79 -2.70 36.09 -2.56
N SER A 80 -3.26 36.91 -3.44
CA SER A 80 -2.59 38.09 -3.96
C SER A 80 -2.44 39.09 -2.83
N TYR A 81 -1.37 38.93 -2.05
CA TYR A 81 -0.92 39.97 -1.12
C TYR A 81 -0.49 41.15 -1.99
N GLN A 82 -1.35 42.16 -2.08
CA GLN A 82 -1.01 43.45 -2.67
C GLN A 82 -0.22 44.20 -1.60
N GLU A 83 1.10 44.25 -1.79
CA GLU A 83 1.98 45.10 -1.00
C GLU A 83 1.63 46.55 -1.36
N LYS A 84 1.01 47.28 -0.42
CA LYS A 84 0.75 48.71 -0.58
C LYS A 84 2.08 49.44 -0.39
N ASN A 85 2.61 49.99 -1.47
CA ASN A 85 3.60 51.07 -1.43
C ASN A 85 3.01 52.32 -0.75
#